data_AF-A0A926NI81-F1
#
_entry.id   AF-A0A926NI81-F1
#
_cell.length_a   1.000
_cell.length_b   1.000
_cell.length_c   1.000
_cell.angle_alpha   90.00
_cell.angle_beta   90.00
_cell.angle_gamma   90.00
#
_symmetry.space_group_name_H-M   'P 1'
#
loop_
_entity.id
_entity.type
_entity.pdbx_description
1 polymer ?
#
loop_
_entity_poly.entity_id
_entity_poly.type
_entity_poly.pdbx_seq_one_letter_code
_entity_poly.pdbx_strand_id
1 'polypeptide(L)' 'MLEVPAESKQKYFIMEKGKLHKVDDRIKNSVEFKRHNLLADPFETQCDLIICRNVLIYFTEQAKDQTYYNFSRA' A
#
# COMPACT_ATOMS: atom_id res chain seq x y z
N MET A 1 -16.02 -2.09 -4.49
CA MET A 1 -16.18 -2.27 -5.96
C MET A 1 -16.91 -1.13 -6.65
N LEU A 2 -17.56 -0.18 -5.97
CA LEU A 2 -18.25 0.93 -6.65
C LEU A 2 -17.27 1.89 -7.36
N GLU A 3 -16.18 2.26 -6.68
CA GLU A 3 -15.13 3.16 -7.20
C GLU A 3 -14.21 2.55 -8.27
N VAL A 4 -14.27 1.24 -8.50
CA VAL A 4 -13.44 0.59 -9.53
C VAL A 4 -14.19 0.67 -10.86
N PRO A 5 -13.59 1.08 -11.98
CA PRO A 5 -14.23 1.01 -13.29
C PRO A 5 -14.61 -0.42 -13.69
N ALA A 6 -15.67 -0.59 -14.48
CA ALA A 6 -16.17 -1.92 -14.86
C ALA A 6 -15.12 -2.76 -15.61
N GLU A 7 -14.38 -2.15 -16.52
CA GLU A 7 -13.31 -2.79 -17.29
C GLU A 7 -12.19 -3.34 -16.37
N SER A 8 -11.73 -2.53 -15.42
CA SER A 8 -10.72 -2.94 -14.44
C SER A 8 -11.21 -4.08 -13.54
N LYS A 9 -12.50 -4.10 -13.18
CA LYS A 9 -13.09 -5.22 -12.43
C LYS A 9 -13.01 -6.51 -13.22
N GLN A 10 -13.43 -6.49 -14.48
CA GLN A 10 -13.41 -7.67 -15.34
C GLN A 10 -11.99 -8.16 -15.62
N LYS A 11 -11.02 -7.24 -15.72
CA LYS A 11 -9.64 -7.58 -16.09
C LYS A 11 -8.79 -8.08 -14.93
N TYR A 12 -9.02 -7.58 -13.71
CA TYR A 12 -8.10 -7.78 -12.57
C TYR A 12 -8.75 -8.42 -11.35
N PHE A 13 -10.04 -8.78 -11.41
CA PHE A 13 -10.73 -9.45 -10.33
C PHE A 13 -11.47 -10.69 -10.84
N ILE A 14 -11.45 -11.74 -10.02
CA ILE A 14 -12.14 -13.00 -10.23
C ILE A 14 -13.36 -13.00 -9.31
N MET A 15 -14.56 -13.23 -9.86
CA MET A 15 -15.73 -13.44 -9.02
C MET A 15 -15.67 -14.83 -8.38
N GLU A 16 -15.73 -14.89 -7.06
CA GLU A 16 -15.90 -16.13 -6.33
C GLU A 16 -17.39 -16.39 -6.04
N LYS A 17 -17.71 -17.52 -5.40
CA LYS A 17 -19.10 -17.85 -5.04
C LYS A 17 -19.74 -16.69 -4.25
N GLY A 18 -20.89 -16.21 -4.74
CA GLY A 18 -21.62 -15.09 -4.13
C GLY A 18 -21.18 -13.73 -4.67
N LYS A 19 -21.01 -12.74 -3.79
CA LYS A 19 -20.63 -11.35 -4.12
C LYS A 19 -19.16 -11.02 -3.82
N LEU A 20 -18.35 -12.05 -3.60
CA LEU A 20 -16.93 -11.91 -3.27
C LEU A 20 -16.09 -11.74 -4.54
N HIS A 21 -15.10 -10.87 -4.46
CA HIS A 21 -14.14 -10.64 -5.53
C HIS A 21 -12.75 -10.95 -5.01
N LYS A 22 -12.04 -11.85 -5.69
CA LYS A 22 -10.63 -12.13 -5.45
C LYS A 22 -9.80 -11.32 -6.45
N VAL A 23 -8.73 -10.68 -5.99
CA VAL A 23 -7.76 -10.04 -6.89
C VAL A 23 -7.05 -11.12 -7.71
N ASP A 24 -6.88 -10.90 -9.01
CA ASP A 24 -6.16 -11.80 -9.91
C ASP A 24 -4.72 -12.01 -9.42
N ASP A 25 -4.25 -13.26 -9.44
CA ASP A 25 -2.95 -13.62 -8.88
C ASP A 25 -1.79 -12.93 -9.63
N ARG A 26 -1.97 -12.51 -10.90
CA ARG A 26 -0.98 -11.68 -11.63
C ARG A 26 -0.72 -10.34 -10.97
N ILE A 27 -1.74 -9.70 -10.39
CA ILE A 27 -1.58 -8.45 -9.64
C ILE A 27 -0.94 -8.73 -8.28
N LYS A 28 -1.34 -9.83 -7.63
CA LYS A 28 -0.79 -10.23 -6.32
C LYS A 28 0.71 -10.51 -6.39
N ASN A 29 1.17 -11.13 -7.48
CA ASN A 29 2.59 -11.44 -7.69
C ASN A 29 3.46 -10.19 -7.87
N SER A 30 2.87 -9.04 -8.18
CA SER A 30 3.57 -7.75 -8.26
C SER A 30 3.60 -7.00 -6.92
N VAL A 31 3.10 -7.60 -5.84
CA VAL A 31 2.99 -6.96 -4.52
C VAL A 31 3.62 -7.86 -3.46
N GLU A 32 4.57 -7.30 -2.71
CA GLU A 32 5.12 -7.95 -1.53
C GLU A 32 4.51 -7.34 -0.26
N PHE A 33 3.99 -8.17 0.63
CA PHE A 33 3.50 -7.73 1.94
C PHE A 33 4.56 -8.00 3.01
N LYS A 34 5.06 -6.95 3.65
CA LYS A 34 5.99 -7.03 4.77
C LYS A 34 5.39 -6.38 6.02
N ARG A 35 5.68 -6.95 7.18
CA ARG A 35 5.45 -6.26 8.46
C ARG A 35 6.56 -5.23 8.64
N HIS A 36 6.20 -3.97 8.83
CA HIS A 36 7.15 -2.87 8.93
C HIS A 36 6.62 -1.81 9.90
N ASN A 37 7.43 -1.44 10.89
CA ASN A 37 7.18 -0.36 11.85
C ASN A 37 7.90 0.91 11.40
N LEU A 38 7.13 1.91 10.95
CA LEU A 38 7.64 3.19 10.42
C LEU A 38 8.55 3.97 11.38
N LEU A 39 8.52 3.68 12.68
CA LEU A 39 9.29 4.40 13.70
C LEU A 39 10.56 3.65 14.14
N ALA A 40 10.71 2.38 13.79
CA ALA A 40 11.79 1.53 14.31
C ALA A 40 12.53 0.76 13.22
N ASP A 41 11.82 0.34 12.17
CA ASP A 41 12.39 -0.50 11.13
C ASP A 41 13.05 0.37 10.05
N PRO A 42 14.15 -0.10 9.44
CA PRO A 42 14.78 0.60 8.34
C PRO A 42 13.88 0.61 7.10
N PHE A 43 13.89 1.73 6.38
CA PHE A 43 13.15 1.88 5.14
C PHE A 43 13.90 1.19 4.00
N GLU A 44 13.16 0.58 3.09
CA GLU A 44 13.69 0.12 1.80
C GLU A 44 14.25 1.32 1.03
N THR A 45 15.25 1.08 0.18
CA THR A 45 15.88 2.13 -0.65
C THR A 45 15.45 2.01 -2.11
N GLN A 46 15.57 3.10 -2.86
CA GLN A 46 15.25 3.19 -4.30
C GLN A 46 13.74 3.08 -4.61
N CYS A 47 12.90 3.65 -3.75
CA CYS A 47 11.46 3.76 -3.99
C CYS A 47 11.17 4.95 -4.92
N ASP A 48 10.63 4.68 -6.12
CA ASP A 48 10.19 5.76 -7.03
C ASP A 48 8.97 6.54 -6.49
N LEU A 49 8.09 5.87 -5.74
CA LEU A 49 6.87 6.46 -5.19
C LEU A 49 6.49 5.83 -3.85
N ILE A 50 6.24 6.69 -2.86
CA ILE A 50 5.75 6.28 -1.54
C ILE A 50 4.32 6.79 -1.35
N ILE A 51 3.40 5.88 -0.99
CA ILE A 51 2.00 6.21 -0.66
C ILE A 51 1.77 5.93 0.83
N CYS A 52 1.68 6.98 1.64
CA CYS A 52 1.39 6.89 3.08
C CYS A 52 0.17 7.77 3.43
N ARG A 53 -1.04 7.19 3.42
CA ARG A 53 -2.29 7.92 3.66
C ARG A 53 -2.96 7.51 4.97
N ASN A 54 -3.46 8.49 5.71
CA ASN A 54 -4.23 8.33 6.96
C ASN A 54 -3.47 7.69 8.14
N VAL A 55 -2.14 7.51 8.06
CA VAL A 55 -1.34 6.92 9.14
C VAL A 55 -0.62 7.98 9.97
N LEU A 56 0.01 8.97 9.33
CA LEU A 56 0.85 9.95 10.03
C LEU A 56 0.07 10.85 11.00
N ILE A 57 -1.25 10.93 10.87
CA ILE A 57 -2.12 11.68 11.80
C ILE A 57 -2.09 11.11 13.22
N TYR A 58 -1.64 9.87 13.42
CA TYR A 58 -1.50 9.24 14.73
C TYR A 58 -0.15 9.50 15.39
N PHE A 59 0.79 10.14 14.69
CA PHE A 59 2.15 10.38 15.19
C PHE A 59 2.28 11.76 15.83
N THR A 60 3.20 11.88 16.79
CA THR A 60 3.66 13.18 17.28
C THR A 60 4.39 13.93 16.15
N GLU A 61 4.49 15.26 16.23
CA GLU A 61 5.20 16.05 15.22
C GLU A 61 6.65 15.57 15.01
N GLN A 62 7.39 15.31 16.09
CA GLN A 62 8.74 14.77 16.02
C GLN A 62 8.82 13.43 15.26
N ALA A 63 7.86 12.54 15.50
CA ALA A 63 7.81 11.25 14.80
C ALA A 63 7.47 11.43 13.31
N LYS A 64 6.58 12.38 12.96
CA LYS A 64 6.30 12.72 11.56
C LYS A 64 7.55 13.23 10.85
N ASP A 65 8.28 14.15 11.46
CA ASP A 65 9.51 14.72 10.89
C ASP A 65 10.55 13.64 10.61
N GLN A 66 10.73 12.71 11.56
CA GLN A 66 11.62 11.57 11.37
C GLN A 66 11.15 10.65 10.23
N THR A 67 9.86 10.36 10.14
CA THR A 67 9.31 9.55 9.05
C THR A 67 9.48 10.23 7.69
N TYR A 68 9.25 11.55 7.59
CA TYR A 68 9.46 12.30 6.35
C TYR A 68 10.93 12.30 5.92
N TYR A 69 11.85 12.49 6.86
CA TYR A 69 13.28 12.38 6.60
C TYR A 69 13.65 10.99 6.06
N ASN A 70 13.13 9.93 6.67
CA ASN A 70 13.37 8.56 6.20
C ASN A 70 12.79 8.32 4.79
N PHE A 71 11.57 8.80 4.52
CA PHE A 71 10.99 8.72 3.16
C PHE A 71 11.86 9.40 2.11
N SER A 72 12.48 10.55 2.41
CA SER A 72 13.34 11.26 1.45
C SER A 72 14.63 10.50 1.08
N ARG A 73 14.98 9.48 1.86
CA ARG A 73 16.18 8.66 1.70
C ARG A 73 15.87 7.23 1.23
N ALA A 74 14.59 6.89 1.19
CA ALA A 74 14.08 5.63 0.70
C ALA A 74 14.11 5.59 -0.82
#